data_AF-A0A2E2U7Z9-F1
#
_entry.id   AF-A0A2E2U7Z9-F1
#
_cell.length_a   1.000
_cell.length_b   1.000
_cell.length_c   1.000
_cell.angle_alpha   90.00
_cell.angle_beta   90.00
_cell.angle_gamma   90.00
#
_symmetry.space_group_name_H-M   'P 1'
#
loop_
_entity.id
_entity.type
_entity.pdbx_description
1 polymer ?
#
loop_
_entity_poly.entity_id
_entity_poly.type
_entity_poly.pdbx_seq_one_letter_code
_entity_poly.pdbx_strand_id
1 'polypeptide(L)'
;MKTLSFILLIFSSLTVFANDCSLLKEDYPVLAGGRVKPFYVLAKESIKFLTGKSKFQDESPNKTFCRLLQQSQTGTTLSLPLLVEHIESKKLLGVVEAQNSAPVRELVTKKDLVRSEIFKQKENNSYKKDLNKIWARIDMYEKIVAGTAFKIYNGPASLTATLPPGEKDIIDSSEWITYSEIPTESIDETLKNAEKNYLSRYDDDHQLELSFTKSHIFSYAMFTALIGIFLTVLSKNMIWGIALALITVGIEIAGLTMRVLISGRAPITNMYETVLFSGFGALVISLLVLFFKKDKMFLLAGLGYNILCLFMMMFANNMLDSSISPLVPVLRDNFWLSTHVTTIILSYAALALSWMVANITLIRMRFGTLSKADYRYYQDLTYTCIKIGIVLLAAGIILGGVWADYSWGRFWGWDPKETWSLIVLLFYMVIVHGRYSSWIDTHRFIVLSAAGFMSVMMAWFGVNYILASGLHSYGFSEGGAIFLGSFFLVQTIIILICGSKKTFKKVATP
;
A
#
# COMPACT_ATOMS: atom_id res chain seq x y z
N MET A 1 7.63 37.77 57.00
CA MET A 1 6.97 36.50 56.67
C MET A 1 5.60 36.63 55.96
N LYS A 2 5.18 37.81 55.45
CA LYS A 2 3.91 37.95 54.70
C LYS A 2 4.07 38.14 53.18
N THR A 3 5.30 38.30 52.69
CA THR A 3 5.60 38.47 51.26
C THR A 3 6.05 37.18 50.55
N LEU A 4 6.33 36.10 51.30
CA LEU A 4 6.72 34.80 50.71
C LEU A 4 5.52 33.89 50.35
N SER A 5 4.35 34.10 50.96
CA SER A 5 3.15 33.30 50.68
C SER A 5 2.45 33.67 49.38
N PHE A 6 2.68 34.87 48.85
CA PHE A 6 2.00 35.32 47.61
C PHE A 6 2.71 34.83 46.35
N ILE A 7 4.01 34.50 46.43
CA ILE A 7 4.78 33.98 45.29
C ILE A 7 4.59 32.46 45.12
N LEU A 8 4.25 31.74 46.19
CA LEU A 8 3.94 30.30 46.14
C LEU A 8 2.53 29.98 45.62
N LEU A 9 1.61 30.94 45.61
CA LEU A 9 0.25 30.77 45.04
C LEU A 9 0.16 31.12 43.55
N ILE A 10 1.18 31.77 42.98
CA ILE A 10 1.25 32.06 41.54
C ILE A 10 2.01 30.95 40.78
N PHE A 11 2.78 30.10 41.50
CA PHE A 11 3.48 28.96 40.90
C PHE A 11 2.71 27.63 40.92
N SER A 12 1.55 27.54 41.59
CA SER A 12 0.71 26.34 41.61
C SER A 12 -0.38 26.33 40.54
N SER A 13 -0.62 27.42 39.82
CA SER A 13 -1.60 27.51 38.72
C SER A 13 -1.00 27.26 37.33
N LEU A 14 0.32 27.07 37.23
CA LEU A 14 1.01 26.82 35.96
C LEU A 14 1.36 25.33 35.71
N THR A 15 1.11 24.44 36.67
CA THR A 15 1.48 23.01 36.56
C THR A 15 0.31 22.07 36.28
N VAL A 16 -0.92 22.57 36.13
CA VAL A 16 -2.10 21.71 35.88
C VAL A 16 -2.29 21.36 34.40
N PHE A 17 -1.67 22.08 33.47
CA PHE A 17 -1.90 21.89 32.02
C PHE A 17 -0.89 20.97 31.30
N ALA A 18 -0.10 20.18 32.04
CA ALA A 18 1.03 19.45 31.45
C ALA A 18 0.81 17.92 31.24
N ASN A 19 -0.37 17.34 31.52
CA ASN A 19 -0.50 15.87 31.56
C ASN A 19 -1.62 15.21 30.73
N ASP A 20 -2.41 15.96 29.95
CA ASP A 20 -3.62 15.47 29.26
C ASP A 20 -3.42 14.30 28.28
N CYS A 21 -2.18 13.99 27.88
CA CYS A 21 -1.89 12.92 26.92
C CYS A 21 -1.04 11.78 27.51
N SER A 22 -0.72 11.81 28.81
CA SER A 22 0.05 10.74 29.46
C SER A 22 -0.71 9.40 29.55
N LEU A 23 -2.05 9.47 29.60
CA LEU A 23 -2.94 8.32 29.66
C LEU A 23 -3.27 7.71 28.29
N LEU A 24 -3.09 8.47 27.21
CA LEU A 24 -3.25 7.98 25.83
C LEU A 24 -2.02 7.15 25.41
N LYS A 25 -1.92 5.95 26.00
CA LYS A 25 -0.90 4.95 25.68
C LYS A 25 -1.00 4.47 24.23
N GLU A 26 0.01 3.74 23.77
CA GLU A 26 0.08 3.28 22.38
C GLU A 26 -1.04 2.31 21.98
N ASP A 27 -1.47 1.49 22.94
CA ASP A 27 -2.54 0.50 22.84
C ASP A 27 -3.94 1.06 23.11
N TYR A 28 -4.07 2.32 23.57
CA TYR A 28 -5.37 2.88 23.96
C TYR A 28 -6.40 2.79 22.81
N PRO A 29 -7.58 2.20 23.04
CA PRO A 29 -8.59 1.99 21.99
C PRO A 29 -9.29 3.31 21.64
N VAL A 30 -9.25 3.69 20.36
CA VAL A 30 -9.94 4.88 19.85
C VAL A 30 -10.77 4.55 18.61
N LEU A 31 -11.94 5.16 18.51
CA LEU A 31 -12.77 5.06 17.31
C LEU A 31 -12.41 6.21 16.36
N ALA A 32 -11.88 5.86 15.19
CA ALA A 32 -11.51 6.82 14.17
C ALA A 32 -11.76 6.27 12.78
N GLY A 33 -12.40 7.07 11.93
CA GLY A 33 -12.73 6.67 10.55
C GLY A 33 -13.63 5.44 10.47
N GLY A 34 -14.54 5.25 11.43
CA GLY A 34 -15.53 4.16 11.41
C GLY A 34 -15.05 2.80 11.91
N ARG A 35 -13.86 2.71 12.52
CA ARG A 35 -13.32 1.48 13.13
C ARG A 35 -12.55 1.80 14.42
N VAL A 36 -12.59 0.89 15.38
CA VAL A 36 -11.73 0.95 16.57
C VAL A 36 -10.30 0.54 16.21
N LYS A 37 -9.32 1.35 16.59
CA LYS A 37 -7.89 1.11 16.37
C LYS A 37 -7.07 1.60 17.57
N PRO A 38 -5.84 1.10 17.76
CA PRO A 38 -4.93 1.65 18.76
C PRO A 38 -4.60 3.12 18.48
N PHE A 39 -4.45 3.92 19.53
CA PHE A 39 -4.08 5.32 19.42
C PHE A 39 -2.74 5.51 18.67
N TYR A 40 -1.79 4.58 18.84
CA TYR A 40 -0.54 4.61 18.06
C TYR A 40 -0.76 4.54 16.55
N VAL A 41 -1.71 3.71 16.10
CA VAL A 41 -2.02 3.55 14.68
C VAL A 41 -2.66 4.83 14.15
N LEU A 42 -3.64 5.38 14.86
CA LEU A 42 -4.25 6.66 14.52
C LEU A 42 -3.19 7.76 14.40
N ALA A 43 -2.31 7.89 15.40
CA ALA A 43 -1.28 8.91 15.42
C ALA A 43 -0.30 8.73 14.25
N LYS A 44 0.19 7.49 14.02
CA LYS A 44 1.10 7.17 12.90
C LYS A 44 0.49 7.44 11.54
N GLU A 45 -0.76 7.03 11.31
CA GLU A 45 -1.48 7.27 10.05
C GLU A 45 -1.71 8.76 9.82
N SER A 46 -2.15 9.49 10.85
CA SER A 46 -2.41 10.93 10.78
C SER A 46 -1.14 11.73 10.50
N ILE A 47 -0.07 11.51 11.26
CA ILE A 47 1.19 12.24 11.06
C ILE A 47 1.82 11.91 9.70
N LYS A 48 1.75 10.64 9.26
CA LYS A 48 2.19 10.24 7.91
C LYS A 48 1.36 10.92 6.83
N PHE A 49 0.04 11.00 6.97
CA PHE A 49 -0.83 11.65 6.01
C PHE A 49 -0.55 13.16 5.88
N LEU A 50 -0.29 13.83 7.01
CA LEU A 50 0.05 15.25 7.05
C LEU A 50 1.43 15.54 6.45
N THR A 51 2.46 14.83 6.92
CA THR A 51 3.88 15.19 6.68
C THR A 51 4.62 14.31 5.66
N GLY A 52 4.02 13.20 5.23
CA GLY A 52 4.68 12.15 4.45
C GLY A 52 5.58 11.21 5.26
N LYS A 53 5.87 11.55 6.52
CA LYS A 53 6.73 10.76 7.41
C LYS A 53 5.95 10.29 8.63
N SER A 54 6.24 9.09 9.12
CA SER A 54 5.62 8.56 10.33
C SER A 54 6.12 9.22 11.62
N LYS A 55 7.29 9.88 11.59
CA LYS A 55 7.88 10.59 12.72
C LYS A 55 8.21 12.03 12.33
N PHE A 56 8.11 12.93 13.29
CA PHE A 56 8.50 14.33 13.16
C PHE A 56 9.51 14.67 14.25
N GLN A 57 10.65 15.29 13.89
CA GLN A 57 11.73 15.66 14.83
C GLN A 57 12.20 14.50 15.74
N ASP A 58 12.27 13.27 15.20
CA ASP A 58 12.60 12.04 15.91
C ASP A 58 11.68 11.66 17.09
N GLU A 59 10.58 12.38 17.28
CA GLU A 59 9.56 12.06 18.28
C GLU A 59 8.68 10.89 17.83
N SER A 60 8.09 10.17 18.80
CA SER A 60 7.08 9.16 18.50
C SER A 60 5.84 9.81 17.87
N PRO A 61 5.09 9.07 17.02
CA PRO A 61 3.86 9.60 16.42
C PRO A 61 2.88 10.09 17.48
N ASN A 62 2.73 9.34 18.57
CA ASN A 62 1.83 9.67 19.69
C ASN A 62 2.21 10.99 20.34
N LYS A 63 3.50 11.19 20.64
CA LYS A 63 3.97 12.44 21.25
C LYS A 63 3.72 13.64 20.33
N THR A 64 3.97 13.48 19.03
CA THR A 64 3.67 14.53 18.03
C THR A 64 2.17 14.83 17.99
N PHE A 65 1.33 13.80 17.95
CA PHE A 65 -0.13 13.93 17.93
C PHE A 65 -0.66 14.60 19.21
N CYS A 66 -0.15 14.22 20.37
CA CYS A 66 -0.45 14.84 21.66
C CYS A 66 -0.10 16.33 21.70
N ARG A 67 1.05 16.72 21.16
CA ARG A 67 1.43 18.14 21.08
C ARG A 67 0.48 18.94 20.19
N LEU A 68 -0.05 18.34 19.13
CA LEU A 68 -1.08 18.97 18.30
C LEU A 68 -2.41 19.12 19.05
N LEU A 69 -2.85 18.10 19.80
CA LEU A 69 -4.05 18.18 20.64
C LEU A 69 -3.93 19.31 21.67
N GLN A 70 -2.77 19.43 22.32
CA GLN A 70 -2.49 20.44 23.34
C GLN A 70 -2.24 21.84 22.77
N GLN A 71 -2.12 22.00 21.46
CA GLN A 71 -1.81 23.30 20.85
C GLN A 71 -2.92 24.34 21.09
N SER A 72 -4.19 23.91 21.12
CA SER A 72 -5.32 24.79 21.42
C SER A 72 -5.35 25.25 22.89
N GLN A 73 -4.84 24.42 23.81
CA GLN A 73 -4.84 24.68 25.25
C GLN A 73 -3.60 25.44 25.74
N THR A 74 -2.42 25.11 25.21
CA THR A 74 -1.12 25.61 25.71
C THR A 74 -0.62 26.85 24.96
N GLY A 75 -1.24 27.19 23.83
CA GLY A 75 -0.77 28.26 22.93
C GLY A 75 0.57 27.97 22.24
N THR A 76 1.16 26.78 22.45
CA THR A 76 2.40 26.38 21.78
C THR A 76 2.11 25.94 20.35
N THR A 77 2.63 26.68 19.36
CA THR A 77 2.37 26.40 17.95
C THR A 77 3.36 25.39 17.39
N LEU A 78 2.94 24.15 17.15
CA LEU A 78 3.71 23.17 16.40
C LEU A 78 3.37 23.30 14.91
N SER A 79 4.32 23.84 14.13
CA SER A 79 4.14 23.98 12.68
C SER A 79 4.66 22.73 11.96
N LEU A 80 3.75 21.83 11.62
CA LEU A 80 4.05 20.67 10.78
C LEU A 80 4.21 21.08 9.30
N PRO A 81 5.15 20.47 8.56
CA PRO A 81 5.20 20.62 7.11
C PRO A 81 4.08 19.77 6.50
N LEU A 82 3.07 20.39 5.90
CA LEU A 82 2.11 19.65 5.09
C LEU A 82 2.65 19.49 3.69
N LEU A 83 2.48 18.29 3.14
CA LEU A 83 2.84 18.00 1.77
C LEU A 83 1.98 18.82 0.78
N VAL A 84 2.65 19.44 -0.19
CA VAL A 84 2.07 20.14 -1.35
C VAL A 84 2.90 19.71 -2.55
N GLU A 85 2.34 18.84 -3.38
CA GLU A 85 3.14 18.05 -4.33
C GLU A 85 2.99 18.60 -5.77
N HIS A 86 1.79 18.98 -6.20
CA HIS A 86 1.51 19.41 -7.57
C HIS A 86 2.00 20.83 -7.87
N ILE A 87 2.60 21.04 -9.05
CA ILE A 87 3.20 22.33 -9.48
C ILE A 87 2.17 23.47 -9.43
N GLU A 88 0.95 23.26 -9.95
CA GLU A 88 -0.07 24.30 -9.94
C GLU A 88 -0.59 24.61 -8.53
N SER A 89 -0.66 23.61 -7.64
CA SER A 89 -1.04 23.82 -6.24
C SER A 89 0.01 24.62 -5.51
N LYS A 90 1.31 24.35 -5.77
CA LYS A 90 2.42 25.14 -5.22
C LYS A 90 2.33 26.60 -5.66
N LYS A 91 2.06 26.86 -6.95
CA LYS A 91 1.86 28.22 -7.47
C LYS A 91 0.69 28.94 -6.81
N LEU A 92 -0.46 28.27 -6.70
CA LEU A 92 -1.65 28.81 -6.03
C LEU A 92 -1.36 29.18 -4.57
N LEU A 93 -0.60 28.33 -3.87
CA LEU A 93 -0.32 28.46 -2.44
C LEU A 93 0.96 29.25 -2.14
N GLY A 94 1.67 29.75 -3.15
CA GLY A 94 2.92 30.50 -2.96
C GLY A 94 4.06 29.66 -2.36
N VAL A 95 4.03 28.34 -2.56
CA VAL A 95 5.08 27.42 -2.10
C VAL A 95 6.20 27.41 -3.13
N VAL A 96 7.45 27.51 -2.67
CA VAL A 96 8.63 27.43 -3.53
C VAL A 96 8.59 26.11 -4.32
N GLU A 97 8.70 26.16 -5.65
CA GLU A 97 8.53 24.97 -6.51
C GLU A 97 9.45 23.79 -6.11
N ALA A 98 10.66 24.10 -5.62
CA ALA A 98 11.64 23.13 -5.14
C ALA A 98 11.26 22.44 -3.81
N GLN A 99 10.32 22.99 -3.04
CA GLN A 99 9.85 22.41 -1.78
C GLN A 99 8.53 21.64 -2.02
N ASN A 100 8.47 20.40 -1.52
CA ASN A 100 7.27 19.55 -1.59
C ASN A 100 6.38 19.67 -0.35
N SER A 101 6.61 20.68 0.48
CA SER A 101 5.86 20.89 1.70
C SER A 101 5.85 22.36 2.09
N ALA A 102 4.79 22.81 2.74
CA ALA A 102 4.71 24.13 3.33
C ALA A 102 4.24 24.06 4.79
N PRO A 103 4.60 25.04 5.63
CA PRO A 103 4.12 25.13 7.01
C PRO A 103 2.58 25.10 7.06
N VAL A 104 2.02 24.23 7.90
CA VAL A 104 0.56 24.08 8.04
C VAL A 104 -0.15 25.40 8.35
N ARG A 105 0.51 26.28 9.11
CA ARG A 105 -0.03 27.60 9.48
C ARG A 105 -0.37 28.45 8.26
N GLU A 106 0.52 28.46 7.26
CA GLU A 106 0.31 29.24 6.04
C GLU A 106 -0.83 28.64 5.21
N LEU A 107 -0.90 27.31 5.17
CA LEU A 107 -1.88 26.59 4.38
C LEU A 107 -3.30 26.67 4.97
N VAL A 108 -3.43 26.64 6.30
CA VAL A 108 -4.72 26.84 6.98
C VAL A 108 -5.35 28.17 6.59
N THR A 109 -4.57 29.26 6.51
CA THR A 109 -5.09 30.58 6.07
C THR A 109 -5.58 30.60 4.63
N LYS A 110 -5.18 29.61 3.81
CA LYS A 110 -5.55 29.48 2.40
C LYS A 110 -6.59 28.37 2.18
N LYS A 111 -7.19 27.79 3.24
CA LYS A 111 -8.17 26.69 3.13
C LYS A 111 -9.35 27.06 2.22
N ASP A 112 -9.89 28.26 2.36
CA ASP A 112 -11.02 28.74 1.55
C ASP A 112 -10.64 28.98 0.09
N LEU A 113 -9.40 29.44 -0.16
CA LEU A 113 -8.86 29.56 -1.52
C LEU A 113 -8.77 28.20 -2.19
N VAL A 114 -8.21 27.19 -1.50
CA VAL A 114 -8.14 25.81 -2.00
C VAL A 114 -9.53 25.28 -2.30
N ARG A 115 -10.49 25.49 -1.37
CA ARG A 115 -11.88 25.05 -1.54
C ARG A 115 -12.55 25.71 -2.75
N SER A 116 -12.38 27.02 -2.92
CA SER A 116 -12.90 27.77 -4.07
C SER A 116 -12.34 27.22 -5.38
N GLU A 117 -11.04 26.94 -5.43
CA GLU A 117 -10.38 26.42 -6.62
C GLU A 117 -10.86 25.01 -6.98
N ILE A 118 -11.07 24.13 -5.99
CA ILE A 118 -11.67 22.80 -6.20
C ILE A 118 -13.02 22.89 -6.91
N PHE A 119 -13.86 23.87 -6.53
CA PHE A 119 -15.19 24.06 -7.13
C PHE A 119 -15.13 24.60 -8.57
N LYS A 120 -14.10 25.37 -8.94
CA LYS A 120 -13.92 25.85 -10.31
C LYS A 120 -13.53 24.73 -11.27
N GLN A 121 -12.79 23.74 -10.79
CA GLN A 121 -12.34 22.61 -11.60
C GLN A 121 -13.54 21.70 -11.94
N LYS A 122 -14.00 21.72 -13.19
CA LYS A 122 -15.11 20.87 -13.65
C LYS A 122 -14.68 19.41 -13.83
N GLU A 123 -13.49 19.19 -14.39
CA GLU A 123 -12.95 17.86 -14.64
C GLU A 123 -12.17 17.33 -13.44
N ASN A 124 -12.19 16.01 -13.25
CA ASN A 124 -11.48 15.34 -12.17
C ASN A 124 -10.03 15.03 -12.56
N ASN A 125 -9.26 16.07 -12.88
CA ASN A 125 -7.86 16.00 -13.28
C ASN A 125 -6.90 15.82 -12.08
N SER A 126 -5.61 15.62 -12.36
CA SER A 126 -4.57 15.47 -11.32
C SER A 126 -4.51 16.66 -10.37
N TYR A 127 -4.69 17.88 -10.90
CA TYR A 127 -4.67 19.11 -10.13
C TYR A 127 -5.80 19.19 -9.10
N LYS A 128 -7.05 18.97 -9.52
CA LYS A 128 -8.22 18.94 -8.63
C LYS A 128 -8.06 17.89 -7.52
N LYS A 129 -7.47 16.74 -7.83
CA LYS A 129 -7.21 15.69 -6.83
C LYS A 129 -6.16 16.11 -5.81
N ASP A 130 -5.08 16.77 -6.23
CA ASP A 130 -4.08 17.31 -5.31
C ASP A 130 -4.67 18.40 -4.39
N LEU A 131 -5.48 19.32 -4.94
CA LEU A 131 -6.20 20.31 -4.14
C LEU A 131 -7.11 19.64 -3.10
N ASN A 132 -7.85 18.59 -3.47
CA ASN A 132 -8.66 17.81 -2.52
C ASN A 132 -7.80 17.17 -1.42
N LYS A 133 -6.61 16.67 -1.74
CA LYS A 133 -5.67 16.12 -0.74
C LYS A 133 -5.17 17.20 0.20
N ILE A 134 -4.77 18.36 -0.31
CA ILE A 134 -4.32 19.49 0.50
C ILE A 134 -5.45 19.92 1.44
N TRP A 135 -6.67 20.06 0.92
CA TRP A 135 -7.84 20.37 1.73
C TRP A 135 -8.07 19.32 2.82
N ALA A 136 -8.01 18.03 2.49
CA ALA A 136 -8.14 16.94 3.45
C ALA A 136 -7.01 16.91 4.50
N ARG A 137 -5.78 17.25 4.13
CA ARG A 137 -4.64 17.40 5.06
C ARG A 137 -4.87 18.56 6.04
N ILE A 138 -5.32 19.72 5.54
CA ILE A 138 -5.67 20.87 6.39
C ILE A 138 -6.83 20.50 7.33
N ASP A 139 -7.88 19.87 6.81
CA ASP A 139 -9.04 19.46 7.58
C ASP A 139 -8.68 18.45 8.68
N MET A 140 -7.83 17.48 8.36
CA MET A 140 -7.32 16.52 9.35
C MET A 140 -6.50 17.20 10.43
N TYR A 141 -5.63 18.15 10.07
CA TYR A 141 -4.86 18.94 11.04
C TYR A 141 -5.79 19.70 12.00
N GLU A 142 -6.78 20.43 11.47
CA GLU A 142 -7.74 21.18 12.28
C GLU A 142 -8.54 20.25 13.20
N LYS A 143 -8.97 19.08 12.71
CA LYS A 143 -9.66 18.06 13.54
C LYS A 143 -8.80 17.57 14.69
N ILE A 144 -7.50 17.37 14.47
CA ILE A 144 -6.58 16.94 15.54
C ILE A 144 -6.44 18.05 16.57
N VAL A 145 -6.16 19.29 16.15
CA VAL A 145 -6.01 20.44 17.06
C VAL A 145 -7.29 20.73 17.84
N ALA A 146 -8.45 20.53 17.21
CA ALA A 146 -9.76 20.71 17.83
C ALA A 146 -10.18 19.52 18.71
N GLY A 147 -9.44 18.41 18.75
CA GLY A 147 -9.83 17.21 19.50
C GLY A 147 -11.03 16.45 18.92
N THR A 148 -11.35 16.67 17.63
CA THR A 148 -12.49 16.02 16.94
C THR A 148 -12.05 14.89 16.00
N ALA A 149 -10.75 14.60 15.92
CA ALA A 149 -10.19 13.56 15.05
C ALA A 149 -10.53 12.12 15.48
N PHE A 150 -10.89 11.90 16.74
CA PHE A 150 -11.20 10.58 17.28
C PHE A 150 -12.24 10.66 18.39
N LYS A 151 -12.82 9.50 18.69
CA LYS A 151 -13.77 9.30 19.78
C LYS A 151 -13.23 8.27 20.78
N ILE A 152 -13.66 8.42 22.03
CA ILE A 152 -13.39 7.46 23.11
C ILE A 152 -14.69 6.78 23.54
N TYR A 153 -14.57 5.58 24.12
CA TYR A 153 -15.71 4.81 24.57
C TYR A 153 -16.36 5.47 25.80
N ASN A 154 -17.68 5.63 25.77
CA ASN A 154 -18.50 6.17 26.85
C ASN A 154 -19.70 5.26 27.17
N GLY A 155 -19.74 4.06 26.59
CA GLY A 155 -20.77 3.08 26.84
C GLY A 155 -20.66 2.40 28.22
N PRO A 156 -21.68 1.63 28.61
CA PRO A 156 -21.67 0.89 29.87
C PRO A 156 -20.57 -0.19 29.89
N ALA A 157 -20.12 -0.53 31.10
CA ALA A 157 -19.09 -1.57 31.31
C ALA A 157 -19.62 -3.00 31.06
N SER A 158 -20.93 -3.23 31.15
CA SER A 158 -21.55 -4.54 30.95
C SER A 158 -22.79 -4.46 30.07
N LEU A 159 -23.02 -5.52 29.29
CA LEU A 159 -24.28 -5.76 28.59
C LEU A 159 -25.38 -6.02 29.63
N THR A 160 -26.36 -5.11 29.75
CA THR A 160 -27.61 -5.40 30.47
C THR A 160 -28.52 -6.37 29.69
N ALA A 161 -28.23 -6.64 28.42
CA ALA A 161 -28.96 -7.59 27.58
C ALA A 161 -27.99 -8.50 26.82
N THR A 162 -28.21 -9.81 26.85
CA THR A 162 -27.49 -10.79 26.03
C THR A 162 -27.77 -10.53 24.55
N LEU A 163 -26.86 -9.82 23.87
CA LEU A 163 -26.91 -9.72 22.41
C LEU A 163 -26.65 -11.10 21.79
N PRO A 164 -27.34 -11.46 20.71
CA PRO A 164 -27.06 -12.67 19.94
C PRO A 164 -25.58 -12.72 19.49
N PRO A 165 -25.00 -13.92 19.36
CA PRO A 165 -23.67 -14.09 18.77
C PRO A 165 -23.64 -13.45 17.37
N GLY A 166 -22.73 -12.48 17.15
CA GLY A 166 -22.58 -11.74 15.88
C GLY A 166 -22.94 -10.25 15.95
N GLU A 167 -23.63 -9.80 17.00
CA GLU A 167 -23.97 -8.37 17.18
C GLU A 167 -22.97 -7.62 18.08
N LYS A 168 -21.99 -8.33 18.65
CA LYS A 168 -20.88 -7.74 19.43
C LYS A 168 -19.95 -6.86 18.60
N ASP A 169 -19.94 -7.05 17.28
CA ASP A 169 -19.02 -6.37 16.35
C ASP A 169 -19.62 -5.10 15.71
N ILE A 170 -20.91 -4.81 15.99
CA ILE A 170 -21.54 -3.58 15.53
C ILE A 170 -21.14 -2.47 16.50
N ILE A 171 -20.29 -1.56 16.03
CA ILE A 171 -19.92 -0.35 16.77
C ILE A 171 -21.15 0.54 16.85
N ASP A 172 -21.83 0.56 18.00
CA ASP A 172 -22.88 1.54 18.26
C ASP A 172 -22.24 2.92 18.44
N SER A 173 -22.36 3.76 17.42
CA SER A 173 -21.77 5.10 17.42
C SER A 173 -22.27 6.00 18.55
N SER A 174 -23.39 5.66 19.22
CA SER A 174 -23.93 6.40 20.36
C SER A 174 -23.15 6.13 21.66
N GLU A 175 -22.41 5.03 21.75
CA GLU A 175 -21.55 4.67 22.88
C GLU A 175 -20.17 5.35 22.83
N TRP A 176 -19.95 6.28 21.89
CA TRP A 176 -18.66 6.93 21.67
C TRP A 176 -18.78 8.45 21.66
N ILE A 177 -18.01 9.11 22.53
CA ILE A 177 -17.96 10.58 22.65
C ILE A 177 -16.72 11.14 21.98
N THR A 178 -16.86 12.33 21.41
CA THR A 178 -15.73 13.02 20.78
C THR A 178 -14.77 13.52 21.87
N TYR A 179 -13.45 13.41 21.66
CA TYR A 179 -12.48 13.81 22.69
C TYR A 179 -12.65 15.28 23.15
N SER A 180 -13.00 16.17 22.22
CA SER A 180 -13.28 17.59 22.53
C SER A 180 -14.53 17.84 23.39
N GLU A 181 -15.43 16.87 23.52
CA GLU A 181 -16.65 16.98 24.32
C GLU A 181 -16.40 16.65 25.80
N ILE A 182 -15.21 16.13 26.14
CA ILE A 182 -14.84 15.77 27.51
C ILE A 182 -14.47 17.03 28.29
N PRO A 183 -15.06 17.27 29.48
CA PRO A 183 -14.68 18.39 30.33
C PRO A 183 -13.21 18.28 30.75
N THR A 184 -12.44 19.36 30.60
CA THR A 184 -10.98 19.39 30.88
C THR A 184 -10.64 18.90 32.29
N GLU A 185 -11.48 19.21 33.28
CA GLU A 185 -11.27 18.84 34.69
C GLU A 185 -11.41 17.32 34.95
N SER A 186 -12.10 16.59 34.07
CA SER A 186 -12.39 15.16 34.23
C SER A 186 -11.75 14.28 33.15
N ILE A 187 -10.87 14.83 32.29
CA ILE A 187 -10.25 14.07 31.18
C ILE A 187 -9.58 12.79 31.67
N ASP A 188 -8.75 12.88 32.71
CA ASP A 188 -7.99 11.74 33.21
C ASP A 188 -8.86 10.59 33.74
N GLU A 189 -9.91 10.95 34.50
CA GLU A 189 -10.86 9.97 35.05
C GLU A 189 -11.72 9.37 33.93
N THR A 190 -12.17 10.20 32.98
CA THR A 190 -12.96 9.76 31.83
C THR A 190 -12.16 8.79 30.97
N LEU A 191 -10.89 9.10 30.68
CA LEU A 191 -10.03 8.23 29.88
C LEU A 191 -9.78 6.87 30.56
N LYS A 192 -9.57 6.85 31.88
CA LYS A 192 -9.38 5.59 32.64
C LYS A 192 -10.66 4.75 32.66
N ASN A 193 -11.80 5.39 32.90
CA ASN A 193 -13.09 4.70 32.92
C ASN A 193 -13.48 4.19 31.52
N ALA A 194 -13.23 4.97 30.48
CA ALA A 194 -13.46 4.61 29.08
C ALA A 194 -12.67 3.35 28.68
N GLU A 195 -11.36 3.33 28.98
CA GLU A 195 -10.49 2.17 28.71
C GLU A 195 -11.00 0.93 29.45
N LYS A 196 -11.27 1.06 30.75
CA LYS A 196 -11.77 -0.05 31.58
C LYS A 196 -13.10 -0.60 31.06
N ASN A 197 -14.05 0.27 30.72
CA ASN A 197 -15.37 -0.13 30.24
C ASN A 197 -15.31 -0.75 28.84
N TYR A 198 -14.40 -0.27 27.99
CA TYR A 198 -14.17 -0.86 26.68
C TYR A 198 -13.62 -2.29 26.81
N LEU A 199 -12.59 -2.48 27.63
CA LEU A 199 -11.94 -3.78 27.84
C LEU A 199 -12.84 -4.81 28.52
N SER A 200 -13.88 -4.38 29.25
CA SER A 200 -14.88 -5.30 29.80
C SER A 200 -15.98 -5.68 28.80
N ARG A 201 -16.12 -4.91 27.71
CA ARG A 201 -17.19 -5.06 26.71
C ARG A 201 -16.73 -5.73 25.41
N TYR A 202 -15.51 -5.44 24.99
CA TYR A 202 -14.91 -5.85 23.71
C TYR A 202 -13.61 -6.62 23.94
N ASP A 203 -13.28 -7.52 23.01
CA ASP A 203 -12.03 -8.27 23.02
C ASP A 203 -10.84 -7.37 22.62
N ASP A 204 -9.62 -7.83 22.94
CA ASP A 204 -8.35 -7.14 22.70
C ASP A 204 -7.91 -7.09 21.22
N ASP A 205 -8.85 -7.20 20.27
CA ASP A 205 -8.57 -7.26 18.82
C ASP A 205 -7.77 -6.05 18.31
N HIS A 206 -7.96 -4.88 18.91
CA HIS A 206 -7.18 -3.68 18.61
C HIS A 206 -5.67 -3.88 18.88
N GLN A 207 -5.29 -4.68 19.88
CA GLN A 207 -3.88 -4.98 20.19
C GLN A 207 -3.20 -5.79 19.08
N LEU A 208 -3.95 -6.60 18.32
CA LEU A 208 -3.43 -7.31 17.16
C LEU A 208 -2.90 -6.33 16.11
N GLU A 209 -3.61 -5.22 15.89
CA GLU A 209 -3.18 -4.18 14.96
C GLU A 209 -1.92 -3.45 15.42
N LEU A 210 -1.79 -3.21 16.73
CA LEU A 210 -0.56 -2.63 17.30
C LEU A 210 0.63 -3.56 17.08
N SER A 211 0.45 -4.84 17.39
CA SER A 211 1.46 -5.88 17.21
C SER A 211 1.87 -6.02 15.74
N PHE A 212 0.90 -6.07 14.83
CA PHE A 212 1.12 -6.08 13.39
C PHE A 212 1.92 -4.86 12.94
N THR A 213 1.52 -3.66 13.36
CA THR A 213 2.14 -2.38 12.95
C THR A 213 3.59 -2.25 13.43
N LYS A 214 3.90 -2.77 14.62
CA LYS A 214 5.25 -2.75 15.20
C LYS A 214 6.14 -3.91 14.73
N SER A 215 5.56 -5.03 14.33
CA SER A 215 6.31 -6.22 13.92
C SER A 215 7.15 -6.01 12.67
N HIS A 216 6.82 -5.04 11.81
CA HIS A 216 7.48 -4.87 10.51
C HIS A 216 7.61 -6.19 9.72
N ILE A 217 6.60 -7.07 9.81
CA ILE A 217 6.67 -8.46 9.34
C ILE A 217 7.14 -8.61 7.88
N PHE A 218 6.72 -7.71 6.99
CA PHE A 218 7.13 -7.73 5.58
C PHE A 218 8.59 -7.34 5.35
N SER A 219 9.20 -6.57 6.24
CA SER A 219 10.65 -6.31 6.21
C SER A 219 11.44 -7.58 6.54
N TYR A 220 10.95 -8.41 7.46
CA TYR A 220 11.54 -9.71 7.75
C TYR A 220 11.39 -10.67 6.56
N ALA A 221 10.23 -10.72 5.91
CA ALA A 221 10.03 -11.49 4.68
C ALA A 221 11.04 -11.07 3.59
N MET A 222 11.26 -9.77 3.41
CA MET A 222 12.23 -9.26 2.43
C MET A 222 13.66 -9.70 2.79
N PHE A 223 14.02 -9.62 4.07
CA PHE A 223 15.34 -10.04 4.55
C PHE A 223 15.58 -11.54 4.32
N THR A 224 14.59 -12.39 4.64
CA THR A 224 14.69 -13.84 4.39
C THR A 224 14.77 -14.15 2.90
N ALA A 225 14.03 -13.44 2.06
CA ALA A 225 14.09 -13.59 0.60
C ALA A 225 15.47 -13.20 0.04
N LEU A 226 16.06 -12.10 0.53
CA LEU A 226 17.40 -11.66 0.14
C LEU A 226 18.48 -12.68 0.49
N ILE A 227 18.44 -13.23 1.71
CA ILE A 227 19.33 -14.33 2.11
C ILE A 227 19.08 -15.56 1.22
N GLY A 228 17.82 -15.84 0.88
CA GLY A 228 17.43 -16.92 -0.01
C GLY A 228 18.11 -16.83 -1.38
N ILE A 229 18.12 -15.64 -2.00
CA ILE A 229 18.85 -15.41 -3.25
C ILE A 229 20.35 -15.61 -3.04
N PHE A 230 20.93 -14.97 -2.02
CA PHE A 230 22.36 -15.00 -1.76
C PHE A 230 22.88 -16.43 -1.57
N LEU A 231 22.21 -17.24 -0.75
CA LEU A 231 22.58 -18.64 -0.52
C LEU A 231 22.37 -19.52 -1.75
N THR A 232 21.31 -19.28 -2.54
CA THR A 232 21.07 -20.02 -3.80
C THR A 232 22.19 -19.76 -4.82
N VAL A 233 22.70 -18.53 -4.87
CA VAL A 233 23.78 -18.15 -5.79
C VAL A 233 25.13 -18.71 -5.30
N LEU A 234 25.43 -18.65 -4.00
CA LEU A 234 26.72 -19.09 -3.45
C LEU A 234 26.87 -20.59 -3.28
N SER A 235 25.87 -21.26 -2.69
CA SER A 235 26.05 -22.63 -2.17
C SER A 235 25.99 -23.73 -3.23
N LYS A 236 25.80 -23.39 -4.51
CA LYS A 236 25.49 -24.29 -5.65
C LYS A 236 24.25 -25.20 -5.46
N ASN A 237 23.83 -25.45 -4.23
CA ASN A 237 22.69 -26.27 -3.83
C ASN A 237 21.45 -25.40 -3.58
N MET A 238 20.30 -25.78 -4.18
CA MET A 238 19.07 -24.99 -4.08
C MET A 238 18.31 -25.17 -2.75
N ILE A 239 18.70 -26.14 -1.91
CA ILE A 239 17.95 -26.52 -0.70
C ILE A 239 17.79 -25.33 0.26
N TRP A 240 18.87 -24.59 0.52
CA TRP A 240 18.83 -23.41 1.40
C TRP A 240 17.94 -22.30 0.84
N GLY A 241 17.97 -22.12 -0.48
CA GLY A 241 17.09 -21.18 -1.16
C GLY A 241 15.61 -21.57 -1.04
N ILE A 242 15.30 -22.86 -1.21
CA ILE A 242 13.93 -23.38 -1.06
C ILE A 242 13.45 -23.19 0.38
N ALA A 243 14.28 -23.55 1.36
CA ALA A 243 13.94 -23.41 2.77
C ALA A 243 13.62 -21.94 3.11
N LEU A 244 14.45 -20.99 2.68
CA LEU A 244 14.23 -19.57 2.91
C LEU A 244 13.04 -19.01 2.11
N ALA A 245 12.77 -19.52 0.91
CA ALA A 245 11.57 -19.17 0.16
C ALA A 245 10.29 -19.65 0.87
N LEU A 246 10.29 -20.86 1.43
CA LEU A 246 9.17 -21.37 2.23
C LEU A 246 8.97 -20.57 3.52
N ILE A 247 10.06 -20.19 4.19
CA ILE A 247 9.99 -19.28 5.36
C ILE A 247 9.41 -17.93 4.95
N THR A 248 9.87 -17.36 3.83
CA THR A 248 9.35 -16.09 3.31
C THR A 248 7.84 -16.18 3.05
N VAL A 249 7.39 -17.23 2.37
CA VAL A 249 5.96 -17.51 2.14
C VAL A 249 5.20 -17.64 3.47
N GLY A 250 5.76 -18.32 4.46
CA GLY A 250 5.15 -18.46 5.80
C GLY A 250 5.00 -17.11 6.51
N ILE A 251 6.01 -16.25 6.45
CA ILE A 251 5.97 -14.89 7.02
C ILE A 251 4.93 -14.03 6.30
N GLU A 252 4.87 -14.09 4.97
CA GLU A 252 3.87 -13.36 4.18
C GLU A 252 2.45 -13.85 4.47
N ILE A 253 2.24 -15.17 4.61
CA ILE A 253 0.95 -15.73 5.03
C ILE A 253 0.56 -15.22 6.41
N ALA A 254 1.47 -15.25 7.39
CA ALA A 254 1.20 -14.73 8.73
C ALA A 254 0.83 -13.22 8.69
N GLY A 255 1.55 -12.43 7.89
CA GLY A 255 1.28 -11.01 7.69
C GLY A 255 -0.07 -10.74 7.02
N LEU A 256 -0.41 -11.50 5.98
CA LEU A 256 -1.70 -11.42 5.29
C LEU A 256 -2.85 -11.84 6.22
N THR A 257 -2.68 -12.92 6.98
CA THR A 257 -3.68 -13.41 7.94
C THR A 257 -3.95 -12.38 9.03
N MET A 258 -2.92 -11.81 9.66
CA MET A 258 -3.10 -10.72 10.62
C MET A 258 -3.88 -9.56 10.01
N ARG A 259 -3.56 -9.17 8.76
CA ARG A 259 -4.26 -8.10 8.05
C ARG A 259 -5.73 -8.44 7.77
N VAL A 260 -6.04 -9.70 7.43
CA VAL A 260 -7.43 -10.17 7.26
C VAL A 260 -8.19 -10.10 8.58
N LEU A 261 -7.60 -10.58 9.67
CA LEU A 261 -8.20 -10.52 11.00
C LEU A 261 -8.47 -9.07 11.45
N ILE A 262 -7.54 -8.14 11.20
CA ILE A 262 -7.71 -6.72 11.55
C ILE A 262 -8.75 -6.02 10.67
N SER A 263 -8.78 -6.33 9.36
CA SER A 263 -9.62 -5.61 8.40
C SER A 263 -11.01 -6.22 8.21
N GLY A 264 -11.22 -7.48 8.61
CA GLY A 264 -12.45 -8.23 8.39
C GLY A 264 -12.72 -8.55 6.90
N ARG A 265 -11.70 -8.44 6.03
CA ARG A 265 -11.85 -8.58 4.58
C ARG A 265 -10.59 -9.15 3.92
N ALA A 266 -10.72 -9.57 2.66
CA ALA A 266 -9.58 -10.00 1.87
C ALA A 266 -8.59 -8.84 1.64
N PRO A 267 -7.27 -9.09 1.66
CA PRO A 267 -6.24 -8.06 1.60
C PRO A 267 -5.84 -7.75 0.15
N ILE A 268 -6.79 -7.27 -0.65
CA ILE A 268 -6.61 -7.00 -2.09
C ILE A 268 -7.34 -5.75 -2.59
N THR A 269 -7.71 -4.86 -1.68
CA THR A 269 -8.61 -3.73 -1.99
C THR A 269 -7.89 -2.44 -2.35
N ASN A 270 -6.60 -2.34 -2.02
CA ASN A 270 -5.78 -1.17 -2.31
C ASN A 270 -4.46 -1.55 -3.00
N MET A 271 -3.71 -0.54 -3.46
CA MET A 271 -2.47 -0.78 -4.19
C MET A 271 -1.39 -1.47 -3.34
N TYR A 272 -1.26 -1.11 -2.06
CA TYR A 272 -0.32 -1.78 -1.15
C TYR A 272 -0.61 -3.29 -1.05
N GLU A 273 -1.88 -3.63 -0.88
CA GLU A 273 -2.40 -4.99 -0.77
C GLU A 273 -2.19 -5.80 -2.06
N THR A 274 -2.55 -5.24 -3.21
CA THR A 274 -2.36 -5.92 -4.51
C THR A 274 -0.89 -6.15 -4.86
N VAL A 275 0.00 -5.22 -4.48
CA VAL A 275 1.46 -5.35 -4.69
C VAL A 275 2.04 -6.49 -3.87
N LEU A 276 1.68 -6.54 -2.58
CA LEU A 276 2.06 -7.62 -1.68
C LEU A 276 1.59 -8.97 -2.25
N PHE A 277 0.32 -9.06 -2.63
CA PHE A 277 -0.26 -10.29 -3.16
C PHE A 277 0.36 -10.71 -4.49
N SER A 278 0.77 -9.77 -5.35
CA SER A 278 1.49 -10.07 -6.60
C SER A 278 2.85 -10.71 -6.35
N GLY A 279 3.65 -10.13 -5.43
CA GLY A 279 4.96 -10.66 -5.06
C GLY A 279 4.85 -12.04 -4.41
N PHE A 280 3.93 -12.20 -3.47
CA PHE A 280 3.61 -13.47 -2.82
C PHE A 280 3.16 -14.53 -3.84
N GLY A 281 2.19 -14.20 -4.69
CA GLY A 281 1.66 -15.10 -5.71
C GLY A 281 2.74 -15.56 -6.70
N ALA A 282 3.65 -14.68 -7.10
CA ALA A 282 4.75 -15.03 -7.98
C ALA A 282 5.74 -15.99 -7.32
N LEU A 283 6.03 -15.80 -6.02
CA LEU A 283 6.89 -16.72 -5.27
C LEU A 283 6.24 -18.10 -5.12
N VAL A 284 4.95 -18.15 -4.81
CA VAL A 284 4.17 -19.40 -4.73
C VAL A 284 4.14 -20.12 -6.08
N ILE A 285 3.79 -19.42 -7.17
CA ILE A 285 3.80 -19.99 -8.52
C ILE A 285 5.20 -20.49 -8.88
N SER A 286 6.23 -19.72 -8.56
CA SER A 286 7.63 -20.11 -8.78
C SER A 286 8.00 -21.40 -8.03
N LEU A 287 7.62 -21.54 -6.76
CA LEU A 287 7.86 -22.75 -5.97
C LEU A 287 7.08 -23.96 -6.52
N LEU A 288 5.85 -23.75 -6.96
CA LEU A 288 5.05 -24.78 -7.61
C LEU A 288 5.74 -25.27 -8.89
N VAL A 289 6.19 -24.36 -9.76
CA VAL A 289 6.86 -24.77 -10.99
C VAL A 289 8.24 -25.38 -10.69
N LEU A 290 8.96 -24.87 -9.69
CA LEU A 290 10.21 -25.46 -9.21
C LEU A 290 10.02 -26.92 -8.79
N PHE A 291 8.92 -27.26 -8.12
CA PHE A 291 8.62 -28.65 -7.72
C PHE A 291 8.55 -29.59 -8.94
N PHE A 292 7.94 -29.14 -10.04
CA PHE A 292 7.82 -29.96 -11.27
C PHE A 292 9.07 -29.92 -12.16
N LYS A 293 9.75 -28.78 -12.22
CA LYS A 293 10.85 -28.54 -13.19
C LYS A 293 12.24 -28.69 -12.61
N LYS A 294 12.38 -28.62 -11.28
CA LYS A 294 13.64 -28.76 -10.52
C LYS A 294 14.76 -27.84 -11.00
N ASP A 295 14.43 -26.63 -11.47
CA ASP A 295 15.41 -25.62 -11.90
C ASP A 295 15.44 -24.42 -10.94
N LYS A 296 16.63 -24.13 -10.41
CA LYS A 296 16.90 -22.99 -9.51
C LYS A 296 16.57 -21.63 -10.12
N MET A 297 16.49 -21.51 -11.44
CA MET A 297 16.16 -20.25 -12.11
C MET A 297 14.75 -19.77 -11.76
N PHE A 298 13.80 -20.68 -11.51
CA PHE A 298 12.48 -20.33 -11.02
C PHE A 298 12.57 -19.70 -9.65
N LEU A 299 13.23 -20.40 -8.73
CA LEU A 299 13.43 -19.94 -7.36
C LEU A 299 14.01 -18.53 -7.34
N LEU A 300 15.05 -18.27 -8.14
CA LEU A 300 15.66 -16.95 -8.26
C LEU A 300 14.73 -15.91 -8.89
N ALA A 301 13.94 -16.27 -9.91
CA ALA A 301 12.99 -15.37 -10.54
C ALA A 301 11.84 -14.99 -9.60
N GLY A 302 11.28 -15.97 -8.89
CA GLY A 302 10.22 -15.77 -7.90
C GLY A 302 10.70 -14.95 -6.71
N LEU A 303 11.84 -15.31 -6.11
CA LEU A 303 12.45 -14.52 -5.02
C LEU A 303 12.80 -13.10 -5.49
N GLY A 304 13.35 -12.97 -6.70
CA GLY A 304 13.72 -11.67 -7.27
C GLY A 304 12.50 -10.75 -7.41
N TYR A 305 11.40 -11.23 -7.99
CA TYR A 305 10.19 -10.43 -8.15
C TYR A 305 9.50 -10.15 -6.81
N ASN A 306 9.46 -11.13 -5.91
CA ASN A 306 8.93 -10.95 -4.56
C ASN A 306 9.66 -9.83 -3.80
N ILE A 307 11.01 -9.81 -3.87
CA ILE A 307 11.82 -8.75 -3.28
C ILE A 307 11.53 -7.40 -3.94
N LEU A 308 11.35 -7.33 -5.27
CA LEU A 308 11.00 -6.06 -5.92
C LEU A 308 9.66 -5.51 -5.39
N CYS A 309 8.66 -6.37 -5.16
CA CYS A 309 7.38 -5.97 -4.56
C CYS A 309 7.54 -5.52 -3.10
N LEU A 310 8.22 -6.30 -2.26
CA LEU A 310 8.45 -5.97 -0.85
C LEU A 310 9.30 -4.69 -0.68
N PHE A 311 10.31 -4.51 -1.53
CA PHE A 311 11.12 -3.31 -1.58
C PHE A 311 10.26 -2.09 -1.94
N MET A 312 9.40 -2.22 -2.96
CA MET A 312 8.48 -1.15 -3.33
C MET A 312 7.52 -0.79 -2.19
N MET A 313 7.00 -1.77 -1.46
CA MET A 313 6.16 -1.51 -0.27
C MET A 313 6.88 -0.71 0.81
N MET A 314 8.20 -0.92 0.97
CA MET A 314 8.98 -0.24 2.01
C MET A 314 9.37 1.20 1.62
N PHE A 315 9.65 1.46 0.34
CA PHE A 315 10.19 2.74 -0.11
C PHE A 315 9.20 3.63 -0.85
N ALA A 316 8.13 3.08 -1.44
CA ALA A 316 7.14 3.85 -2.18
C ALA A 316 6.05 4.43 -1.25
N ASN A 317 6.47 5.04 -0.13
CA ASN A 317 5.59 5.48 0.96
C ASN A 317 4.50 6.49 0.56
N ASN A 318 4.75 7.28 -0.48
CA ASN A 318 3.77 8.21 -1.02
C ASN A 318 2.81 7.51 -1.98
N MET A 319 3.25 6.47 -2.69
CA MET A 319 2.46 5.76 -3.69
C MET A 319 1.55 4.69 -3.08
N LEU A 320 2.04 3.99 -2.05
CA LEU A 320 1.35 2.86 -1.45
C LEU A 320 0.91 3.21 -0.03
N ASP A 321 -0.40 3.29 0.17
CA ASP A 321 -0.98 3.48 1.50
C ASP A 321 -1.13 2.12 2.21
N SER A 322 -0.40 1.97 3.31
CA SER A 322 -0.44 0.79 4.16
C SER A 322 -1.63 0.78 5.12
N SER A 323 -2.32 1.91 5.29
CA SER A 323 -3.42 2.10 6.24
C SER A 323 -4.57 1.11 6.00
N ILE A 324 -5.28 0.76 7.07
CA ILE A 324 -6.47 -0.09 7.02
C ILE A 324 -7.69 0.79 7.28
N SER A 325 -8.32 1.21 6.20
CA SER A 325 -9.53 2.01 6.20
C SER A 325 -10.77 1.19 5.80
N PRO A 326 -11.97 1.57 6.27
CA PRO A 326 -13.20 0.96 5.79
C PRO A 326 -13.35 1.14 4.28
N LEU A 327 -13.99 0.16 3.66
CA LEU A 327 -14.25 0.18 2.23
C LEU A 327 -15.33 1.19 1.88
N VAL A 328 -15.13 1.89 0.76
CA VAL A 328 -16.19 2.64 0.11
C VAL A 328 -17.36 1.69 -0.21
N PRO A 329 -18.62 2.16 -0.18
CA PRO A 329 -19.78 1.28 -0.27
C PRO A 329 -19.75 0.29 -1.44
N VAL A 330 -19.30 0.72 -2.63
CA VAL A 330 -19.22 -0.12 -3.84
C VAL A 330 -18.19 -1.27 -3.75
N LEU A 331 -17.19 -1.15 -2.86
CA LEU A 331 -16.18 -2.19 -2.66
C LEU A 331 -16.58 -3.18 -1.56
N ARG A 332 -17.71 -2.99 -0.87
CA ARG A 332 -18.13 -3.86 0.25
C ARG A 332 -18.61 -5.24 -0.20
N ASP A 333 -18.99 -5.39 -1.47
CA ASP A 333 -19.35 -6.69 -2.05
C ASP A 333 -18.11 -7.54 -2.27
N ASN A 334 -17.76 -8.30 -1.23
CA ASN A 334 -16.48 -9.00 -1.16
C ASN A 334 -16.34 -10.15 -2.17
N PHE A 335 -17.40 -10.88 -2.53
CA PHE A 335 -17.22 -12.12 -3.30
C PHE A 335 -16.72 -11.88 -4.73
N TRP A 336 -17.44 -11.06 -5.52
CA TRP A 336 -17.10 -10.81 -6.92
C TRP A 336 -15.84 -9.98 -7.05
N LEU A 337 -15.71 -8.92 -6.25
CA LEU A 337 -14.50 -8.10 -6.22
C LEU A 337 -13.28 -8.92 -5.83
N SER A 338 -13.38 -9.74 -4.78
CA SER A 338 -12.26 -10.54 -4.29
C SER A 338 -11.80 -11.54 -5.33
N THR A 339 -12.73 -12.28 -5.91
CA THR A 339 -12.45 -13.29 -6.94
C THR A 339 -11.84 -12.66 -8.19
N HIS A 340 -12.40 -11.53 -8.65
CA HIS A 340 -11.87 -10.80 -9.80
C HIS A 340 -10.42 -10.33 -9.56
N VAL A 341 -10.20 -9.57 -8.48
CA VAL A 341 -8.90 -8.93 -8.24
C VAL A 341 -7.83 -9.97 -7.93
N THR A 342 -8.11 -11.00 -7.11
CA THR A 342 -7.15 -12.09 -6.88
C THR A 342 -6.73 -12.78 -8.18
N THR A 343 -7.69 -13.07 -9.06
CA THR A 343 -7.43 -13.73 -10.35
C THR A 343 -6.55 -12.86 -11.26
N ILE A 344 -6.84 -11.55 -11.36
CA ILE A 344 -6.03 -10.60 -12.13
C ILE A 344 -4.61 -10.46 -11.54
N ILE A 345 -4.47 -10.36 -10.22
CA ILE A 345 -3.15 -10.19 -9.60
C ILE A 345 -2.31 -11.48 -9.71
N LEU A 346 -2.92 -12.66 -9.63
CA LEU A 346 -2.24 -13.93 -9.91
C LEU A 346 -1.82 -14.04 -11.39
N SER A 347 -2.63 -13.53 -12.32
CA SER A 347 -2.21 -13.38 -13.71
C SER A 347 -0.97 -12.50 -13.83
N TYR A 348 -0.98 -11.31 -13.21
CA TYR A 348 0.15 -10.40 -13.24
C TYR A 348 1.41 -11.01 -12.60
N ALA A 349 1.25 -11.79 -11.53
CA ALA A 349 2.34 -12.55 -10.94
C ALA A 349 2.95 -13.58 -11.92
N ALA A 350 2.13 -14.34 -12.66
CA ALA A 350 2.63 -15.27 -13.68
C ALA A 350 3.31 -14.55 -14.85
N LEU A 351 2.75 -13.42 -15.31
CA LEU A 351 3.35 -12.59 -16.36
C LEU A 351 4.66 -11.94 -15.88
N ALA A 352 4.75 -11.54 -14.62
CA ALA A 352 5.97 -11.01 -14.00
C ALA A 352 7.09 -12.07 -13.94
N LEU A 353 6.75 -13.34 -13.66
CA LEU A 353 7.72 -14.43 -13.76
C LEU A 353 8.25 -14.59 -15.19
N SER A 354 7.36 -14.50 -16.20
CA SER A 354 7.78 -14.55 -17.60
C SER A 354 8.72 -13.40 -17.96
N TRP A 355 8.44 -12.20 -17.45
CA TRP A 355 9.27 -11.00 -17.60
C TRP A 355 10.64 -11.19 -16.95
N MET A 356 10.68 -11.73 -15.74
CA MET A 356 11.91 -11.99 -15.01
C MET A 356 12.79 -12.98 -15.76
N VAL A 357 12.23 -14.12 -16.18
CA VAL A 357 12.97 -15.14 -16.94
C VAL A 357 13.45 -14.59 -18.30
N ALA A 358 12.62 -13.80 -18.98
CA ALA A 358 12.98 -13.18 -20.25
C ALA A 358 14.17 -12.21 -20.10
N ASN A 359 14.13 -11.32 -19.10
CA ASN A 359 15.23 -10.40 -18.83
C ASN A 359 16.51 -11.13 -18.41
N ILE A 360 16.42 -12.13 -17.54
CA ILE A 360 17.57 -12.95 -17.15
C ILE A 360 18.18 -13.63 -18.38
N THR A 361 17.35 -14.13 -19.30
CA THR A 361 17.80 -14.76 -20.55
C THR A 361 18.57 -13.75 -21.42
N LEU A 362 18.02 -12.55 -21.63
CA LEU A 362 18.66 -11.49 -22.42
C LEU A 362 19.99 -11.03 -21.82
N ILE A 363 20.04 -10.80 -20.51
CA ILE A 363 21.25 -10.38 -19.80
C ILE A 363 22.33 -11.46 -19.88
N ARG A 364 21.97 -12.74 -19.68
CA ARG A 364 22.91 -13.87 -19.80
C ARG A 364 23.44 -14.06 -21.22
N MET A 365 22.63 -13.80 -22.25
CA MET A 365 23.09 -13.82 -23.63
C MET A 365 24.11 -12.70 -23.92
N ARG A 366 23.93 -11.52 -23.33
CA ARG A 366 24.80 -10.38 -23.60
C ARG A 366 26.10 -10.41 -22.81
N PHE A 367 26.01 -10.67 -21.51
CA PHE A 367 27.13 -10.53 -20.57
C PHE A 367 27.68 -11.86 -20.05
N GLY A 368 26.86 -12.92 -20.06
CA GLY A 368 27.23 -14.23 -19.54
C GLY A 368 27.53 -15.27 -20.61
N THR A 369 27.44 -16.54 -20.19
CA THR A 369 27.42 -17.71 -21.06
C THR A 369 26.04 -18.36 -20.99
N LEU A 370 25.52 -18.73 -22.16
CA LEU A 370 24.25 -19.41 -22.29
C LEU A 370 24.36 -20.46 -23.39
N SER A 371 24.13 -21.73 -23.02
CA SER A 371 24.05 -22.81 -24.00
C SER A 371 22.82 -22.65 -24.88
N LYS A 372 22.85 -23.21 -26.10
CA LYS A 372 21.67 -23.29 -26.96
C LYS A 372 20.55 -24.11 -26.31
N ALA A 373 20.90 -25.12 -25.51
CA ALA A 373 19.93 -25.93 -24.77
C ALA A 373 19.22 -25.10 -23.69
N ASP A 374 19.99 -24.42 -22.83
CA ASP A 374 19.48 -23.53 -21.78
C ASP A 374 18.59 -22.43 -22.37
N TYR A 375 18.99 -21.88 -23.51
CA TYR A 375 18.23 -20.84 -24.19
C TYR A 375 16.85 -21.32 -24.64
N ARG A 376 16.77 -22.51 -25.27
CA ARG A 376 15.49 -23.12 -25.64
C ARG A 376 14.64 -23.44 -24.42
N TYR A 377 15.28 -23.91 -23.35
CA TYR A 377 14.60 -24.21 -22.09
C TYR A 377 13.98 -22.95 -21.45
N TYR A 378 14.74 -21.86 -21.31
CA TYR A 378 14.20 -20.59 -20.77
C TYR A 378 13.12 -19.97 -21.65
N GLN A 379 13.21 -20.21 -22.96
CA GLN A 379 12.18 -19.81 -23.91
C GLN A 379 10.87 -20.58 -23.71
N ASP A 380 10.92 -21.91 -23.55
CA ASP A 380 9.72 -22.73 -23.30
C ASP A 380 9.11 -22.45 -21.92
N LEU A 381 9.97 -22.13 -20.96
CA LEU A 381 9.56 -21.64 -19.66
C LEU A 381 8.80 -20.31 -19.79
N THR A 382 9.42 -19.29 -20.39
CA THR A 382 8.77 -17.98 -20.59
C THR A 382 7.40 -18.17 -21.25
N TYR A 383 7.30 -19.06 -22.24
CA TYR A 383 6.05 -19.41 -22.89
C TYR A 383 5.01 -20.07 -21.96
N THR A 384 5.44 -20.94 -21.05
CA THR A 384 4.57 -21.57 -20.05
C THR A 384 4.01 -20.55 -19.07
N CYS A 385 4.85 -19.65 -18.53
CA CYS A 385 4.41 -18.59 -17.63
C CYS A 385 3.40 -17.66 -18.32
N ILE A 386 3.64 -17.29 -19.59
CA ILE A 386 2.71 -16.47 -20.36
C ILE A 386 1.36 -17.18 -20.56
N LYS A 387 1.35 -18.48 -20.89
CA LYS A 387 0.09 -19.23 -21.05
C LYS A 387 -0.75 -19.21 -19.77
N ILE A 388 -0.12 -19.46 -18.61
CA ILE A 388 -0.80 -19.38 -17.31
C ILE A 388 -1.33 -17.95 -17.08
N GLY A 389 -0.49 -16.95 -17.30
CA GLY A 389 -0.84 -15.54 -17.14
C GLY A 389 -2.02 -15.13 -18.01
N ILE A 390 -2.04 -15.45 -19.30
CA ILE A 390 -3.13 -15.11 -20.23
C ILE A 390 -4.44 -15.77 -19.83
N VAL A 391 -4.43 -17.06 -19.46
CA VAL A 391 -5.66 -17.77 -19.06
C VAL A 391 -6.26 -17.11 -17.82
N LEU A 392 -5.45 -16.82 -16.81
CA LEU A 392 -5.90 -16.10 -15.62
C LEU A 392 -6.31 -14.66 -15.95
N LEU A 393 -5.63 -13.99 -16.88
CA LEU A 393 -5.99 -12.62 -17.28
C LEU A 393 -7.37 -12.58 -17.93
N ALA A 394 -7.62 -13.49 -18.88
CA ALA A 394 -8.89 -13.60 -19.56
C ALA A 394 -10.03 -13.93 -18.57
N ALA A 395 -9.82 -14.91 -17.70
CA ALA A 395 -10.77 -15.25 -16.65
C ALA A 395 -11.03 -14.06 -15.72
N GLY A 396 -9.98 -13.36 -15.30
CA GLY A 396 -10.06 -12.16 -14.48
C GLY A 396 -10.85 -11.04 -15.17
N ILE A 397 -10.62 -10.78 -16.46
CA ILE A 397 -11.36 -9.75 -17.22
C ILE A 397 -12.86 -10.09 -17.28
N ILE A 398 -13.21 -11.36 -17.51
CA ILE A 398 -14.61 -11.83 -17.51
C ILE A 398 -15.23 -11.63 -16.13
N LEU A 399 -14.55 -12.06 -15.06
CA LEU A 399 -15.00 -11.87 -13.68
C LEU A 399 -15.15 -10.38 -13.32
N GLY A 400 -14.31 -9.53 -13.89
CA GLY A 400 -14.38 -8.07 -13.74
C GLY A 400 -15.63 -7.50 -14.37
N GLY A 401 -16.01 -7.98 -15.55
CA GLY A 401 -17.28 -7.61 -16.18
C GLY A 401 -18.49 -8.03 -15.36
N VAL A 402 -18.48 -9.21 -14.74
CA VAL A 402 -19.56 -9.66 -13.83
C VAL A 402 -19.66 -8.75 -12.60
N TRP A 403 -18.52 -8.41 -12.00
CA TRP A 403 -18.49 -7.46 -10.89
C TRP A 403 -18.99 -6.06 -11.30
N ALA A 404 -18.59 -5.57 -12.47
CA ALA A 404 -19.02 -4.27 -12.99
C ALA A 404 -20.54 -4.21 -13.24
N ASP A 405 -21.14 -5.30 -13.73
CA ASP A 405 -22.60 -5.40 -13.89
C ASP A 405 -23.31 -5.32 -12.54
N TYR A 406 -22.82 -6.07 -11.56
CA TYR A 406 -23.37 -6.05 -10.20
C TYR A 406 -23.25 -4.68 -9.53
N SER A 407 -22.13 -3.98 -9.71
CA SER A 407 -21.85 -2.71 -9.04
C SER A 407 -22.42 -1.48 -9.76
N TRP A 408 -22.46 -1.49 -11.09
CA TRP A 408 -22.81 -0.31 -11.92
C TRP A 408 -23.89 -0.57 -12.99
N GLY A 409 -24.45 -1.78 -13.06
CA GLY A 409 -25.49 -2.14 -14.02
C GLY A 409 -25.02 -2.28 -15.46
N ARG A 410 -23.70 -2.47 -15.69
CA ARG A 410 -23.12 -2.74 -17.01
C ARG A 410 -21.86 -3.61 -16.94
N PHE A 411 -21.72 -4.56 -17.87
CA PHE A 411 -20.54 -5.44 -17.96
C PHE A 411 -19.25 -4.75 -18.44
N TRP A 412 -19.36 -3.64 -19.19
CA TRP A 412 -18.24 -2.93 -19.79
C TRP A 412 -18.63 -1.50 -20.16
N GLY A 413 -17.67 -0.59 -20.22
CA GLY A 413 -17.88 0.82 -20.53
C GLY A 413 -16.62 1.60 -20.88
N TRP A 414 -15.59 0.92 -21.39
CA TRP A 414 -14.43 1.50 -22.08
C TRP A 414 -13.66 2.53 -21.26
N ASP A 415 -13.72 2.46 -19.93
CA ASP A 415 -12.87 3.31 -19.11
C ASP A 415 -11.40 2.85 -19.21
N PRO A 416 -10.44 3.69 -18.80
CA PRO A 416 -9.03 3.37 -18.93
C PRO A 416 -8.62 2.02 -18.30
N LYS A 417 -9.24 1.57 -17.21
CA LYS A 417 -8.86 0.28 -16.59
C LYS A 417 -9.31 -0.89 -17.43
N GLU A 418 -10.58 -0.88 -17.82
CA GLU A 418 -11.16 -1.88 -18.71
C GLU A 418 -10.38 -1.94 -20.04
N THR A 419 -10.17 -0.79 -20.69
CA THR A 419 -9.46 -0.70 -21.98
C THR A 419 -8.02 -1.23 -21.90
N TRP A 420 -7.25 -0.84 -20.87
CA TRP A 420 -5.89 -1.34 -20.73
C TRP A 420 -5.83 -2.82 -20.37
N SER A 421 -6.80 -3.35 -19.61
CA SER A 421 -6.87 -4.80 -19.37
C SER A 421 -7.01 -5.60 -20.67
N LEU A 422 -7.83 -5.10 -21.61
CA LEU A 422 -8.00 -5.69 -22.94
C LEU A 422 -6.72 -5.55 -23.79
N ILE A 423 -6.05 -4.39 -23.75
CA ILE A 423 -4.78 -4.17 -24.45
C ILE A 423 -3.73 -5.17 -23.98
N VAL A 424 -3.57 -5.37 -22.66
CA VAL A 424 -2.62 -6.36 -22.11
C VAL A 424 -2.95 -7.76 -22.62
N LEU A 425 -4.22 -8.15 -22.57
CA LEU A 425 -4.66 -9.46 -23.04
C LEU A 425 -4.33 -9.66 -24.52
N LEU A 426 -4.70 -8.71 -25.38
CA LEU A 426 -4.42 -8.76 -26.81
C LEU A 426 -2.92 -8.77 -27.10
N PHE A 427 -2.12 -7.97 -26.40
CA PHE A 427 -0.68 -7.90 -26.57
C PHE A 427 -0.01 -9.26 -26.33
N TYR A 428 -0.36 -9.92 -25.21
CA TYR A 428 0.17 -11.24 -24.90
C TYR A 428 -0.42 -12.35 -25.79
N MET A 429 -1.68 -12.24 -26.23
CA MET A 429 -2.26 -13.15 -27.21
C MET A 429 -1.51 -13.11 -28.55
N VAL A 430 -1.16 -11.92 -29.05
CA VAL A 430 -0.35 -11.75 -30.27
C VAL A 430 1.03 -12.42 -30.13
N ILE A 431 1.68 -12.27 -28.97
CA ILE A 431 2.98 -12.93 -28.70
C ILE A 431 2.85 -14.47 -28.75
N VAL A 432 1.82 -15.02 -28.09
CA VAL A 432 1.60 -16.47 -28.02
C VAL A 432 1.17 -17.06 -29.35
N HIS A 433 0.14 -16.48 -29.98
CA HIS A 433 -0.34 -16.87 -31.30
C HIS A 433 0.80 -16.81 -32.31
N GLY A 434 1.66 -15.80 -32.15
CA GLY A 434 2.76 -15.59 -33.01
C GLY A 434 3.90 -16.57 -32.98
N ARG A 435 4.22 -17.02 -31.78
CA ARG A 435 5.14 -18.13 -31.60
C ARG A 435 4.54 -19.41 -32.18
N TYR A 436 3.26 -19.64 -31.95
CA TYR A 436 2.55 -20.84 -32.44
C TYR A 436 2.52 -20.89 -33.98
N SER A 437 2.21 -19.77 -34.63
CA SER A 437 2.19 -19.61 -36.10
C SER A 437 3.58 -19.42 -36.72
N SER A 438 4.64 -19.41 -35.91
CA SER A 438 6.03 -19.20 -36.35
C SER A 438 6.34 -17.84 -37.01
N TRP A 439 5.47 -16.83 -36.89
CA TRP A 439 5.71 -15.48 -37.42
C TRP A 439 6.75 -14.67 -36.58
N ILE A 440 7.03 -15.15 -35.36
CA ILE A 440 7.88 -14.54 -34.34
C ILE A 440 8.92 -15.60 -34.03
N ASP A 441 10.17 -15.33 -34.38
CA ASP A 441 11.25 -16.22 -34.05
C ASP A 441 11.50 -16.22 -32.52
N THR A 442 12.18 -17.27 -32.06
CA THR A 442 12.58 -17.47 -30.67
C THR A 442 13.12 -16.20 -29.97
N HIS A 443 13.96 -15.42 -30.66
CA HIS A 443 14.60 -14.26 -30.02
C HIS A 443 13.66 -13.07 -29.90
N ARG A 444 12.90 -12.78 -30.97
CA ARG A 444 11.82 -11.80 -30.90
C ARG A 444 10.82 -12.18 -29.83
N PHE A 445 10.50 -13.45 -29.66
CA PHE A 445 9.61 -13.91 -28.60
C PHE A 445 10.12 -13.52 -27.20
N ILE A 446 11.41 -13.75 -26.88
CA ILE A 446 11.99 -13.37 -25.58
C ILE A 446 11.98 -11.85 -25.40
N VAL A 447 12.38 -11.09 -26.42
CA VAL A 447 12.40 -9.62 -26.38
C VAL A 447 10.98 -9.06 -26.16
N LEU A 448 10.00 -9.56 -26.91
CA LEU A 448 8.60 -9.15 -26.77
C LEU A 448 8.00 -9.57 -25.44
N SER A 449 8.40 -10.74 -24.90
CA SER A 449 7.99 -11.18 -23.55
C SER A 449 8.52 -10.25 -22.46
N ALA A 450 9.77 -9.79 -22.59
CA ALA A 450 10.34 -8.79 -21.69
C ALA A 450 9.68 -7.40 -21.84
N ALA A 451 9.35 -6.99 -23.06
CA ALA A 451 8.62 -5.74 -23.32
C ALA A 451 7.16 -5.79 -22.82
N GLY A 452 6.52 -6.96 -22.91
CA GLY A 452 5.09 -7.11 -22.63
C GLY A 452 4.68 -6.75 -21.21
N PHE A 453 5.58 -6.89 -20.24
CA PHE A 453 5.28 -6.50 -18.86
C PHE A 453 5.09 -4.98 -18.69
N MET A 454 5.63 -4.17 -19.61
CA MET A 454 5.33 -2.73 -19.63
C MET A 454 3.84 -2.46 -19.83
N SER A 455 3.13 -3.30 -20.60
CA SER A 455 1.68 -3.20 -20.75
C SER A 455 0.94 -3.50 -19.44
N VAL A 456 1.37 -4.52 -18.69
CA VAL A 456 0.83 -4.85 -17.36
C VAL A 456 1.03 -3.69 -16.40
N MET A 457 2.23 -3.12 -16.38
CA MET A 457 2.56 -1.96 -15.53
C MET A 457 1.73 -0.73 -15.91
N MET A 458 1.42 -0.53 -17.19
CA MET A 458 0.51 0.53 -17.61
C MET A 458 -0.93 0.28 -17.12
N ALA A 459 -1.46 -0.93 -17.28
CA ALA A 459 -2.80 -1.27 -16.80
C ALA A 459 -2.91 -1.17 -15.27
N TRP A 460 -1.89 -1.64 -14.55
CA TRP A 460 -1.89 -1.70 -13.09
C TRP A 460 -1.56 -0.35 -12.45
N PHE A 461 -0.40 0.24 -12.75
CA PHE A 461 0.06 1.52 -12.19
C PHE A 461 -0.33 2.70 -13.07
N GLY A 462 -0.09 2.63 -14.37
CA GLY A 462 -0.32 3.77 -15.29
C GLY A 462 -1.76 4.29 -15.27
N VAL A 463 -2.75 3.41 -15.28
CA VAL A 463 -4.15 3.86 -15.18
C VAL A 463 -4.44 4.52 -13.82
N ASN A 464 -3.88 3.98 -12.73
CA ASN A 464 -4.12 4.51 -11.38
C ASN A 464 -3.41 5.84 -11.12
N TYR A 465 -2.22 6.06 -11.69
CA TYR A 465 -1.37 7.22 -11.37
C TYR A 465 -1.18 8.23 -12.50
N ILE A 466 -1.49 7.88 -13.75
CA ILE A 466 -1.30 8.75 -14.93
C ILE A 466 -2.65 9.11 -15.54
N LEU A 467 -3.47 8.11 -15.86
CA LEU A 467 -4.73 8.36 -16.59
C LEU A 467 -5.88 8.76 -15.68
N ALA A 468 -5.85 8.33 -14.41
CA ALA A 468 -6.62 8.83 -13.26
C ALA A 468 -8.07 9.28 -13.55
N SER A 469 -8.75 8.63 -14.49
CA SER A 469 -10.09 8.95 -14.95
C SER A 469 -10.90 7.65 -15.00
N GLY A 470 -12.20 7.75 -14.74
CA GLY A 470 -13.11 6.61 -14.65
C GLY A 470 -13.41 6.13 -13.22
N LEU A 471 -14.38 5.21 -13.12
CA LEU A 471 -14.94 4.71 -11.85
C LEU A 471 -13.99 3.80 -11.05
N HIS A 472 -12.81 3.47 -11.61
CA HIS A 472 -11.85 2.54 -11.01
C HIS A 472 -10.61 3.19 -10.37
N SER A 473 -10.55 4.52 -10.30
CA SER A 473 -9.38 5.25 -9.78
C SER A 473 -9.39 5.34 -8.24
N TYR A 474 -9.07 4.25 -7.53
CA TYR A 474 -9.14 4.18 -6.06
C TYR A 474 -7.82 4.45 -5.30
N GLY A 475 -6.70 4.71 -5.99
CA GLY A 475 -5.39 4.85 -5.33
C GLY A 475 -4.44 5.81 -6.04
N PHE A 476 -4.73 7.11 -6.01
CA PHE A 476 -3.86 8.12 -6.66
C PHE A 476 -2.82 8.68 -5.68
N SER A 477 -1.57 8.73 -6.11
CA SER A 477 -0.52 9.52 -5.47
C SER A 477 0.56 10.00 -6.43
N GLU A 478 1.09 11.19 -6.18
CA GLU A 478 2.16 11.76 -6.98
C GLU A 478 3.47 11.00 -6.71
N GLY A 479 4.26 10.77 -7.77
CA GLY A 479 5.43 9.86 -7.75
C GLY A 479 5.20 8.54 -8.49
N GLY A 480 3.94 8.09 -8.67
CA GLY A 480 3.63 6.91 -9.49
C GLY A 480 4.03 7.06 -10.96
N ALA A 481 3.91 8.27 -11.52
CA ALA A 481 4.36 8.59 -12.88
C ALA A 481 5.89 8.53 -13.02
N ILE A 482 6.65 9.03 -12.03
CA ILE A 482 8.12 8.96 -12.01
C ILE A 482 8.57 7.52 -11.87
N PHE A 483 7.92 6.75 -10.98
CA PHE A 483 8.17 5.31 -10.83
C PHE A 483 7.93 4.56 -12.13
N LEU A 484 6.77 4.75 -12.76
CA LEU A 484 6.44 4.07 -14.02
C LEU A 484 7.36 4.50 -15.17
N GLY A 485 7.64 5.80 -15.28
CA GLY A 485 8.56 6.35 -16.28
C GLY A 485 9.98 5.80 -16.10
N SER A 486 10.48 5.72 -14.86
CA SER A 486 11.78 5.13 -14.55
C SER A 486 11.80 3.64 -14.88
N PHE A 487 10.74 2.91 -14.54
CA PHE A 487 10.58 1.50 -14.89
C PHE A 487 10.62 1.29 -16.41
N PHE A 488 9.86 2.09 -17.18
CA PHE A 488 9.85 2.02 -18.64
C PHE A 488 11.19 2.37 -19.26
N LEU A 489 11.86 3.40 -18.74
CA LEU A 489 13.19 3.80 -19.19
C LEU A 489 14.20 2.67 -18.97
N VAL A 490 14.27 2.13 -17.75
CA VAL A 490 15.19 1.03 -17.40
C VAL A 490 14.90 -0.20 -18.25
N GLN A 491 13.63 -0.61 -18.40
CA GLN A 491 13.27 -1.77 -19.21
C GLN A 491 13.63 -1.56 -20.69
N THR A 492 13.40 -0.36 -21.23
CA THR A 492 13.76 -0.02 -22.61
C THR A 492 15.28 -0.07 -22.81
N ILE A 493 16.05 0.47 -21.86
CA ILE A 493 17.52 0.40 -21.88
C ILE A 493 18.00 -1.06 -21.85
N ILE A 494 17.43 -1.91 -20.99
CA ILE A 494 17.77 -3.34 -20.94
C ILE A 494 17.51 -4.01 -22.30
N ILE A 495 16.36 -3.73 -22.92
CA ILE A 495 16.00 -4.28 -24.23
C ILE A 495 16.94 -3.77 -25.33
N LEU A 496 17.30 -2.49 -25.36
CA LEU A 496 18.21 -1.94 -26.36
C LEU A 496 19.62 -2.53 -26.24
N ILE A 497 20.14 -2.65 -25.02
CA ILE A 497 21.49 -3.16 -24.74
C ILE A 497 21.57 -4.69 -24.97
N CYS A 498 20.56 -5.44 -24.53
CA CYS A 498 20.61 -6.91 -24.51
C CYS A 498 19.84 -7.57 -25.67
N GLY A 499 18.87 -6.88 -26.28
CA GLY A 499 18.01 -7.41 -27.33
C GLY A 499 18.58 -7.35 -28.75
N SER A 500 19.63 -6.58 -29.00
CA SER A 500 20.09 -6.23 -30.36
C SER A 500 20.95 -7.30 -31.07
N LYS A 501 21.58 -8.27 -30.37
CA LYS A 501 22.43 -9.30 -31.00
C LYS A 501 22.30 -10.68 -30.34
N LYS A 502 22.02 -11.73 -31.15
CA LYS A 502 22.18 -13.15 -30.76
C LYS A 502 23.67 -13.44 -30.57
N THR A 503 24.15 -13.40 -29.34
CA THR A 503 25.56 -13.71 -29.03
C THR A 503 25.61 -14.98 -28.19
N PHE A 504 25.98 -16.11 -28.81
CA PHE A 504 26.27 -17.34 -28.07
C PHE A 504 27.78 -17.41 -27.89
N LYS A 505 28.29 -17.11 -26.69
CA LYS A 505 29.69 -17.43 -26.36
C LYS A 505 29.84 -18.95 -26.34
N LYS A 506 30.81 -19.50 -27.09
CA LYS A 506 31.12 -20.94 -27.04
C LYS A 506 31.41 -21.32 -25.59
N VAL A 507 30.64 -22.24 -25.04
CA VAL A 507 30.97 -22.89 -23.78
C VAL A 507 32.21 -23.73 -24.09
N ALA A 508 33.35 -23.39 -23.50
CA ALA A 508 34.53 -24.26 -23.55
C ALA A 508 34.14 -25.55 -22.81
N THR A 509 34.01 -26.64 -23.55
CA THR A 509 33.93 -27.99 -22.97
C THR A 509 35.26 -28.28 -22.29
N PRO A 510 35.30 -28.69 -21.01
CA PRO A 510 36.50 -29.24 -20.41
C PRO A 510 36.93 -30.53 -21.11
#